data_AF-A0A090D7P9-F1
#
_entry.id   AF-A0A090D7P9-F1
#
_cell.length_a   1.000
_cell.length_b   1.000
_cell.length_c   1.000
_cell.angle_alpha   90.00
_cell.angle_beta   90.00
_cell.angle_gamma   90.00
#
_symmetry.space_group_name_H-M   'P 1'
#
loop_
_entity.id
_entity.type
_entity.pdbx_description
1 polymer ?
#
loop_
_entity_poly.entity_id
_entity_poly.type
_entity_poly.pdbx_seq_one_letter_code
_entity_poly.pdbx_strand_id
1 'polypeptide(L)'
;MTLLETGRAVLSSSLLNPRGGDISSLSESTPELRVGLRSQYARRIYEDKLTRAIESIRKKPMFEGFMSHATETDMLHAAKDGPIVTLNVTSHRCDALVIQADKISSLELPNLDIQSIQARSSDPQSVETLSWLWDTIVLPVLDYLGYHGPPAGTGNSGSMPHIWWIPTGSLIGFPLHAAAIISAGIPRQPLTWLCPPGTLRSQKALIVSAPRPPGQQALHHAEDEAKAVCQVYHCHDFPRYHGVHDIVKRLKSCCILHFIGHGKADKQDPFGSALILDSGDELAINELVETALNSNSPFLAYLSACGTGRVGNETATDELHLAAAFQVAGFRHIIATLWDVDDQLCVDMTKKVYTSLETTELDDVSVRIALHCAVVALRDEWVQQEEEAGRGGTRGDRNLELCQGSSREKALWVPYVHFGA
;
A
#
# COMPACT_ATOMS: atom_id res chain seq x y z
N MET A 1 4.33 9.71 27.02
CA MET A 1 4.46 8.59 26.06
C MET A 1 3.25 7.65 26.06
N THR A 2 2.52 7.48 27.16
CA THR A 2 1.32 6.61 27.27
C THR A 2 0.03 7.08 26.57
N LEU A 3 0.03 8.26 25.94
CA LEU A 3 -1.16 8.87 25.31
C LEU A 3 -1.17 8.79 23.77
N LEU A 4 -0.05 8.37 23.15
CA LEU A 4 0.05 8.19 21.69
C LEU A 4 -0.22 6.73 21.27
N GLU A 5 0.03 5.76 22.14
CA GLU A 5 -0.24 4.33 21.88
C GLU A 5 -1.71 3.92 22.07
N THR A 6 -2.53 4.81 22.63
CA THR A 6 -3.98 4.63 22.70
C THR A 6 -4.66 4.85 21.33
N GLY A 7 -3.88 5.24 20.31
CA GLY A 7 -4.33 5.55 18.95
C GLY A 7 -5.08 4.46 18.20
N ARG A 8 -4.78 3.18 18.45
CA ARG A 8 -5.34 2.06 17.69
C ARG A 8 -6.68 1.50 18.20
N ALA A 9 -7.20 2.03 19.29
CA ALA A 9 -8.53 1.66 19.80
C ALA A 9 -9.28 2.78 20.58
N VAL A 10 -8.64 3.92 20.89
CA VAL A 10 -9.16 4.85 21.93
C VAL A 10 -9.28 6.31 21.45
N LEU A 11 -8.95 6.65 20.20
CA LEU A 11 -9.16 8.02 19.67
C LEU A 11 -10.64 8.43 19.52
N SER A 12 -11.59 7.64 20.01
CA SER A 12 -13.01 8.01 20.14
C SER A 12 -13.51 8.21 21.58
N SER A 13 -12.69 8.02 22.63
CA SER A 13 -13.15 8.21 24.02
C SER A 13 -12.87 9.60 24.60
N SER A 14 -12.09 10.44 23.92
CA SER A 14 -11.57 11.69 24.49
C SER A 14 -12.38 12.94 24.10
N LEU A 15 -13.46 12.79 23.34
CA LEU A 15 -14.39 13.87 23.05
C LEU A 15 -15.74 13.55 23.69
N LEU A 16 -16.06 14.32 24.74
CA LEU A 16 -17.37 14.53 25.36
C LEU A 16 -17.71 13.63 26.55
N ASN A 17 -17.23 14.05 27.72
CA ASN A 17 -17.78 13.71 29.02
C ASN A 17 -18.76 14.83 29.45
N PRO A 18 -20.08 14.77 29.14
CA PRO A 18 -21.03 15.61 29.86
C PRO A 18 -21.19 15.01 31.26
N ARG A 19 -20.67 15.73 32.25
CA ARG A 19 -20.83 15.42 33.66
C ARG A 19 -22.31 15.16 33.99
N GLY A 20 -22.62 13.94 34.41
CA GLY A 20 -23.67 13.58 35.36
C GLY A 20 -25.04 14.28 35.25
N GLY A 21 -25.75 14.13 34.13
CA GLY A 21 -27.18 14.46 34.03
C GLY A 21 -27.95 13.32 33.37
N ASP A 22 -29.15 13.02 33.86
CA ASP A 22 -30.07 12.07 33.24
C ASP A 22 -30.62 12.65 31.93
N ILE A 23 -30.13 12.14 30.79
CA ILE A 23 -30.43 12.64 29.43
C ILE A 23 -31.73 12.02 28.87
N SER A 24 -32.37 11.10 29.59
CA SER A 24 -33.60 10.43 29.15
C SER A 24 -34.71 11.43 28.77
N SER A 25 -34.78 12.58 29.46
CA SER A 25 -35.76 13.65 29.22
C SER A 25 -35.46 14.56 28.02
N LEU A 26 -34.26 14.53 27.43
CA LEU A 26 -33.90 15.32 26.23
C LEU A 26 -34.27 14.61 24.92
N SER A 27 -34.59 13.31 24.99
CA SER A 27 -34.94 12.50 23.81
C SER A 27 -36.32 12.81 23.23
N GLU A 28 -37.18 13.49 24.00
CA GLU A 28 -38.55 13.83 23.60
C GLU A 28 -38.65 15.12 22.76
N SER A 29 -37.64 16.00 22.79
CA SER A 29 -37.77 17.36 22.22
C SER A 29 -36.94 17.64 20.95
N THR A 30 -36.11 16.71 20.45
CA THR A 30 -35.21 17.02 19.31
C THR A 30 -34.85 15.78 18.47
N PRO A 31 -35.36 15.64 17.22
CA PRO A 31 -35.15 14.47 16.37
C PRO A 31 -33.68 14.20 15.97
N GLU A 32 -32.88 15.26 15.80
CA GLU A 32 -31.47 15.19 15.38
C GLU A 32 -30.57 14.58 16.47
N LEU A 33 -30.83 14.90 17.74
CA LEU A 33 -30.19 14.28 18.90
C LEU A 33 -30.50 12.78 19.00
N ARG A 34 -31.66 12.34 18.51
CA ARG A 34 -32.10 10.93 18.56
C ARG A 34 -31.30 10.03 17.62
N VAL A 35 -30.87 10.54 16.46
CA VAL A 35 -29.99 9.81 15.54
C VAL A 35 -28.59 9.71 16.14
N GLY A 36 -28.04 10.81 16.67
CA GLY A 36 -26.74 10.83 17.35
C GLY A 36 -26.67 9.91 18.58
N LEU A 37 -27.72 9.91 19.42
CA LEU A 37 -27.82 9.05 20.60
C LEU A 37 -27.96 7.57 20.21
N ARG A 38 -28.77 7.22 19.20
CA ARG A 38 -28.87 5.83 18.71
C ARG A 38 -27.53 5.32 18.16
N SER A 39 -26.78 6.17 17.45
CA SER A 39 -25.42 5.85 17.00
C SER A 39 -24.46 5.64 18.16
N GLN A 40 -24.56 6.43 19.24
CA GLN A 40 -23.75 6.24 20.46
C GLN A 40 -24.10 4.96 21.23
N TYR A 41 -25.39 4.64 21.38
CA TYR A 41 -25.84 3.40 22.03
C TYR A 41 -25.45 2.17 21.21
N ALA A 42 -25.63 2.20 19.89
CA ALA A 42 -25.16 1.14 19.01
C ALA A 42 -23.65 0.97 19.13
N ARG A 43 -22.88 2.06 19.15
CA ARG A 43 -21.43 2.06 19.29
C ARG A 43 -20.96 1.45 20.61
N ARG A 44 -21.56 1.81 21.75
CA ARG A 44 -21.28 1.16 23.05
C ARG A 44 -21.57 -0.34 23.05
N ILE A 45 -22.69 -0.75 22.44
CA ILE A 45 -23.03 -2.17 22.31
C ILE A 45 -21.98 -2.91 21.45
N TYR A 46 -21.48 -2.28 20.38
CA TYR A 46 -20.40 -2.83 19.57
C TYR A 46 -19.07 -2.87 20.32
N GLU A 47 -18.72 -1.84 21.08
CA GLU A 47 -17.52 -1.80 21.94
C GLU A 47 -17.56 -2.90 23.01
N ASP A 48 -18.70 -3.10 23.66
CA ASP A 48 -18.88 -4.18 24.65
C ASP A 48 -18.83 -5.58 24.01
N LYS A 49 -19.36 -5.73 22.80
CA LYS A 49 -19.27 -6.99 22.04
C LYS A 49 -17.83 -7.25 21.60
N LEU A 50 -17.14 -6.24 21.11
CA LEU A 50 -15.74 -6.30 20.69
C LEU A 50 -14.83 -6.63 21.87
N THR A 51 -15.01 -5.95 23.00
CA THR A 51 -14.24 -6.21 24.24
C THR A 51 -14.42 -7.66 24.68
N ARG A 52 -15.66 -8.16 24.73
CA ARG A 52 -15.92 -9.58 25.05
C ARG A 52 -15.33 -10.54 24.03
N ALA A 53 -15.35 -10.20 22.74
CA ALA A 53 -14.73 -11.01 21.70
C ALA A 53 -13.21 -11.07 21.88
N ILE A 54 -12.55 -9.92 22.12
CA ILE A 54 -11.11 -9.83 22.40
C ILE A 54 -10.76 -10.66 23.64
N GLU A 55 -11.51 -10.51 24.74
CA GLU A 55 -11.30 -11.31 25.95
C GLU A 55 -11.49 -12.80 25.71
N SER A 56 -12.44 -13.20 24.87
CA SER A 56 -12.63 -14.60 24.48
C SER A 56 -11.48 -15.12 23.63
N ILE A 57 -10.89 -14.30 22.76
CA ILE A 57 -9.74 -14.67 21.93
C ILE A 57 -8.50 -14.80 22.81
N ARG A 58 -8.28 -13.87 23.75
CA ARG A 58 -7.14 -13.88 24.68
C ARG A 58 -7.08 -15.10 25.61
N LYS A 59 -8.21 -15.80 25.79
CA LYS A 59 -8.27 -17.06 26.56
C LYS A 59 -7.78 -18.28 25.76
N LYS A 60 -7.55 -18.15 24.45
CA LYS A 60 -7.02 -19.25 23.62
C LYS A 60 -5.49 -19.31 23.76
N PRO A 61 -4.88 -20.51 23.81
CA PRO A 61 -3.44 -20.66 23.78
C PRO A 61 -2.82 -19.92 22.59
N MET A 62 -1.71 -19.22 22.79
CA MET A 62 -0.98 -18.40 21.80
C MET A 62 -1.65 -17.07 21.42
N PHE A 63 -2.78 -16.71 22.03
CA PHE A 63 -3.50 -15.46 21.78
C PHE A 63 -3.59 -14.55 23.00
N GLU A 64 -2.84 -14.82 24.06
CA GLU A 64 -2.90 -14.09 25.34
C GLU A 64 -2.63 -12.58 25.15
N GLY A 65 -1.74 -12.24 24.21
CA GLY A 65 -1.42 -10.88 23.78
C GLY A 65 -2.26 -10.35 22.61
N PHE A 66 -3.35 -11.00 22.22
CA PHE A 66 -4.15 -10.57 21.07
C PHE A 66 -4.65 -9.13 21.24
N MET A 67 -4.31 -8.25 20.29
CA MET A 67 -4.57 -6.80 20.36
C MET A 67 -4.05 -6.13 21.65
N SER A 68 -3.01 -6.67 22.29
CA SER A 68 -2.29 -5.92 23.33
C SER A 68 -1.40 -4.84 22.70
N HIS A 69 -1.04 -3.82 23.46
CA HIS A 69 -0.09 -2.81 23.02
C HIS A 69 1.25 -3.48 22.70
N ALA A 70 1.87 -3.11 21.57
CA ALA A 70 3.25 -3.47 21.29
C ALA A 70 4.14 -2.81 22.33
N THR A 71 5.06 -3.56 22.93
CA THR A 71 6.01 -2.97 23.88
C THR A 71 7.05 -2.15 23.13
N GLU A 72 7.75 -1.25 23.84
CA GLU A 72 8.91 -0.55 23.28
C GLU A 72 9.94 -1.54 22.70
N THR A 73 10.19 -2.65 23.40
CA THR A 73 11.08 -3.70 22.91
C THR A 73 10.60 -4.33 21.61
N ASP A 74 9.30 -4.57 21.45
CA ASP A 74 8.73 -5.11 20.21
C ASP A 74 8.90 -4.12 19.05
N MET A 75 8.63 -2.84 19.30
CA MET A 75 8.78 -1.78 18.29
C MET A 75 10.23 -1.61 17.84
N LEU A 76 11.18 -1.55 18.78
CA LEU A 76 12.61 -1.48 18.46
C LEU A 76 13.08 -2.74 17.71
N HIS A 77 12.58 -3.91 18.09
CA HIS A 77 12.91 -5.16 17.40
C HIS A 77 12.37 -5.19 15.97
N ALA A 78 11.17 -4.64 15.73
CA ALA A 78 10.59 -4.54 14.40
C ALA A 78 11.41 -3.61 13.48
N ALA A 79 12.08 -2.59 14.05
CA ALA A 79 12.92 -1.65 13.30
C ALA A 79 14.38 -2.12 13.09
N LYS A 80 14.67 -3.42 13.25
CA LYS A 80 16.02 -3.98 13.08
C LYS A 80 16.52 -3.90 11.65
N ASP A 81 15.64 -4.14 10.69
CA ASP A 81 15.99 -4.22 9.26
C ASP A 81 15.86 -2.85 8.57
N GLY A 82 15.67 -1.77 9.35
CA GLY A 82 15.47 -0.38 8.91
C GLY A 82 14.50 0.43 9.79
N PRO A 83 14.44 1.76 9.65
CA PRO A 83 13.50 2.60 10.38
C PRO A 83 12.04 2.39 9.98
N ILE A 84 11.14 2.42 10.97
CA ILE A 84 9.70 2.47 10.79
C ILE A 84 9.22 3.91 11.06
N VAL A 85 8.46 4.47 10.13
CA VAL A 85 7.97 5.86 10.20
C VAL A 85 6.45 5.85 10.17
N THR A 86 5.83 6.15 11.31
CA THR A 86 4.38 6.33 11.40
C THR A 86 4.02 7.80 11.27
N LEU A 87 3.13 8.13 10.34
CA LEU A 87 2.69 9.51 10.12
C LEU A 87 1.38 9.75 10.86
N ASN A 88 1.41 10.60 11.88
CA ASN A 88 0.23 11.02 12.62
C ASN A 88 -0.21 12.40 12.11
N VAL A 89 -1.44 12.48 11.61
CA VAL A 89 -2.03 13.72 11.09
C VAL A 89 -3.21 14.11 11.98
N THR A 90 -3.12 15.27 12.63
CA THR A 90 -4.21 15.80 13.45
C THR A 90 -4.47 17.26 13.11
N SER A 91 -5.59 17.82 13.60
CA SER A 91 -5.89 19.24 13.43
C SER A 91 -5.00 20.17 14.26
N HIS A 92 -4.16 19.64 15.16
CA HIS A 92 -3.32 20.42 16.08
C HIS A 92 -1.85 20.37 15.70
N ARG A 93 -1.35 19.16 15.40
CA ARG A 93 0.03 18.91 14.98
C ARG A 93 0.10 17.67 14.09
N CYS A 94 1.05 17.69 13.17
CA CYS A 94 1.41 16.55 12.35
C CYS A 94 2.84 16.11 12.68
N ASP A 95 3.04 14.81 12.86
CA ASP A 95 4.31 14.24 13.30
C ASP A 95 4.64 12.96 12.52
N ALA A 96 5.93 12.75 12.33
CA ALA A 96 6.51 11.44 12.05
C ALA A 96 7.02 10.82 13.37
N LEU A 97 6.40 9.74 13.82
CA LEU A 97 6.97 8.88 14.85
C LEU A 97 8.00 7.97 14.19
N VAL A 98 9.27 8.21 14.46
CA VAL A 98 10.42 7.49 13.89
C VAL A 98 10.94 6.48 14.90
N ILE A 99 10.80 5.21 14.55
CA ILE A 99 11.25 4.06 15.34
C ILE A 99 12.49 3.49 14.65
N GLN A 100 13.61 3.45 15.37
CA GLN A 100 14.87 2.84 14.95
C GLN A 100 15.19 1.69 15.91
N ALA A 101 16.16 0.84 15.57
CA ALA A 101 16.52 -0.32 16.40
C ALA A 101 16.96 0.04 17.83
N ASP A 102 17.37 1.28 18.08
CA ASP A 102 17.92 1.78 19.34
C ASP A 102 17.10 2.89 20.00
N LYS A 103 16.15 3.53 19.30
CA LYS A 103 15.37 4.64 19.84
C LYS A 103 14.01 4.84 19.17
N ILE A 104 13.10 5.44 19.91
CA ILE A 104 11.83 5.97 19.41
C ILE A 104 11.84 7.49 19.57
N SER A 105 11.48 8.21 18.51
CA SER A 105 11.54 9.67 18.48
C SER A 105 10.41 10.27 17.65
N SER A 106 10.07 11.54 17.91
CA SER A 106 9.04 12.27 17.16
C SER A 106 9.71 13.39 16.39
N LEU A 107 9.44 13.46 15.09
CA LEU A 107 9.82 14.54 14.19
C LEU A 107 8.55 15.34 13.85
N GLU A 108 8.53 16.62 14.18
CA GLU A 108 7.43 17.50 13.81
C GLU A 108 7.47 17.80 12.30
N LEU A 109 6.31 17.77 11.64
CA LEU A 109 6.14 18.07 10.21
C LEU A 109 5.30 19.35 10.06
N PRO A 110 5.91 20.55 10.22
CA PRO A 110 5.16 21.81 10.33
C PRO A 110 4.47 22.23 9.03
N ASN A 111 4.91 21.69 7.89
CA ASN A 111 4.35 21.99 6.57
C ASN A 111 3.30 20.96 6.12
N LEU A 112 2.95 20.00 6.99
CA LEU A 112 1.92 18.99 6.73
C LEU A 112 0.66 19.35 7.51
N ASP A 113 -0.47 19.43 6.82
CA ASP A 113 -1.78 19.70 7.43
C ASP A 113 -2.91 18.95 6.71
N ILE A 114 -4.05 18.79 7.39
CA ILE A 114 -5.22 18.05 6.88
C ILE A 114 -5.80 18.68 5.61
N GLN A 115 -5.82 20.02 5.53
CA GLN A 115 -6.43 20.73 4.42
C GLN A 115 -5.61 20.53 3.14
N SER A 116 -4.28 20.55 3.26
CA SER A 116 -3.34 20.25 2.19
C SER A 116 -3.45 18.81 1.67
N ILE A 117 -3.70 17.85 2.57
CA ILE A 117 -3.98 16.45 2.20
C ILE A 117 -5.30 16.35 1.44
N GLN A 118 -6.37 16.94 1.99
CA GLN A 118 -7.71 16.92 1.36
C GLN A 118 -7.72 17.60 -0.02
N ALA A 119 -7.01 18.71 -0.17
CA ALA A 119 -6.90 19.42 -1.45
C ALA A 119 -6.24 18.60 -2.57
N ARG A 120 -5.50 17.54 -2.22
CA ARG A 120 -4.74 16.71 -3.17
C ARG A 120 -5.28 15.29 -3.31
N SER A 121 -6.29 14.91 -2.52
CA SER A 121 -6.83 13.54 -2.51
C SER A 121 -7.47 13.15 -3.85
N SER A 122 -7.92 14.11 -4.65
CA SER A 122 -8.52 13.87 -5.96
C SER A 122 -7.49 13.49 -7.03
N ASP A 123 -6.22 13.88 -6.87
CA ASP A 123 -5.17 13.57 -7.84
C ASP A 123 -3.81 13.34 -7.13
N PRO A 124 -3.68 12.21 -6.41
CA PRO A 124 -2.48 11.92 -5.62
C PRO A 124 -1.24 11.60 -6.48
N GLN A 125 -1.41 11.38 -7.79
CA GLN A 125 -0.33 11.05 -8.74
C GLN A 125 0.23 12.26 -9.48
N SER A 126 -0.33 13.46 -9.27
CA SER A 126 0.14 14.66 -9.96
C SER A 126 1.58 14.99 -9.54
N VAL A 127 2.35 15.55 -10.47
CA VAL A 127 3.73 15.99 -10.20
C VAL A 127 3.77 16.98 -9.05
N GLU A 128 2.76 17.84 -8.95
CA GLU A 128 2.59 18.83 -7.89
C GLU A 128 2.38 18.16 -6.52
N THR A 129 1.57 17.09 -6.47
CA THR A 129 1.38 16.31 -5.24
C THR A 129 2.64 15.54 -4.87
N LEU A 130 3.33 14.91 -5.83
CA LEU A 130 4.58 14.19 -5.57
C LEU A 130 5.71 15.09 -5.04
N SER A 131 5.83 16.31 -5.59
CA SER A 131 6.77 17.32 -5.10
C SER A 131 6.40 17.80 -3.70
N TRP A 132 5.10 18.00 -3.44
CA TRP A 132 4.62 18.39 -2.11
C TRP A 132 4.90 17.30 -1.07
N LEU A 133 4.62 16.02 -1.37
CA LEU A 133 4.95 14.90 -0.48
C LEU A 133 6.46 14.84 -0.19
N TRP A 134 7.28 15.15 -1.20
CA TRP A 134 8.73 15.21 -1.04
C TRP A 134 9.13 16.29 -0.03
N ASP A 135 8.72 17.53 -0.25
CA ASP A 135 9.14 18.67 0.57
C ASP A 135 8.55 18.64 1.99
N THR A 136 7.35 18.10 2.15
CA THR A 136 6.62 18.17 3.44
C THR A 136 6.78 16.94 4.32
N ILE A 137 7.13 15.78 3.75
CA ILE A 137 7.20 14.51 4.49
C ILE A 137 8.52 13.80 4.23
N VAL A 138 8.79 13.42 2.98
CA VAL A 138 9.86 12.47 2.68
C VAL A 138 11.24 13.09 2.93
N LEU A 139 11.50 14.29 2.42
CA LEU A 139 12.78 14.96 2.62
C LEU A 139 13.09 15.24 4.11
N PRO A 140 12.17 15.84 4.91
CA PRO A 140 12.40 16.01 6.35
C PRO A 140 12.73 14.71 7.08
N VAL A 141 12.05 13.61 6.74
CA VAL A 141 12.30 12.29 7.34
C VAL A 141 13.65 11.72 6.90
N LEU A 142 14.00 11.82 5.62
CA LEU A 142 15.30 11.40 5.10
C LEU A 142 16.44 12.18 5.76
N ASP A 143 16.30 13.50 5.88
CA ASP A 143 17.27 14.36 6.55
C ASP A 143 17.42 14.00 8.04
N TYR A 144 16.32 13.72 8.73
CA TYR A 144 16.33 13.26 10.12
C TYR A 144 17.04 11.91 10.29
N LEU A 145 16.89 11.01 9.31
CA LEU A 145 17.55 9.70 9.28
C LEU A 145 19.02 9.78 8.81
N GLY A 146 19.48 10.93 8.33
CA GLY A 146 20.84 11.13 7.79
C GLY A 146 21.02 10.59 6.37
N TYR A 147 19.94 10.37 5.62
CA TYR A 147 19.97 9.85 4.25
C TYR A 147 20.05 11.00 3.24
N HIS A 148 21.23 11.61 3.11
CA HIS A 148 21.45 12.79 2.26
C HIS A 148 21.87 12.49 0.82
N GLY A 149 21.82 11.22 0.39
CA GLY A 149 22.22 10.81 -0.94
C GLY A 149 22.19 9.30 -1.14
N PRO A 150 22.57 8.80 -2.33
CA PRO A 150 22.74 7.37 -2.54
C PRO A 150 23.67 6.77 -1.48
N PRO A 151 23.41 5.55 -0.99
CA PRO A 151 24.30 4.89 -0.04
C PRO A 151 25.72 4.82 -0.61
N ALA A 152 26.70 5.23 0.22
CA ALA A 152 28.10 5.21 -0.17
C ALA A 152 28.61 3.77 -0.29
N GLY A 153 28.82 3.28 -1.51
CA GLY A 153 29.42 1.96 -1.75
C GLY A 153 28.99 1.34 -3.07
N THR A 154 29.60 1.75 -4.18
CA THR A 154 29.39 1.17 -5.52
C THR A 154 30.07 -0.20 -5.73
N GLY A 155 30.16 -1.01 -4.68
CA GLY A 155 30.75 -2.34 -4.76
C GLY A 155 30.19 -3.27 -3.69
N ASN A 156 29.24 -4.12 -4.07
CA ASN A 156 28.79 -5.37 -3.42
C ASN A 156 28.57 -5.42 -1.89
N SER A 157 28.64 -4.30 -1.14
CA SER A 157 28.66 -4.33 0.33
C SER A 157 27.82 -3.24 1.01
N GLY A 158 27.16 -2.35 0.27
CA GLY A 158 26.21 -1.38 0.83
C GLY A 158 24.78 -1.78 0.47
N SER A 159 23.97 -2.18 1.45
CA SER A 159 22.54 -2.39 1.24
C SER A 159 21.81 -1.05 1.17
N MET A 160 20.88 -0.89 0.22
CA MET A 160 20.00 0.28 0.17
C MET A 160 19.26 0.44 1.50
N PRO A 161 19.25 1.63 2.13
CA PRO A 161 18.45 1.85 3.32
C PRO A 161 16.96 1.66 2.97
N HIS A 162 16.25 0.94 3.84
CA HIS A 162 14.81 0.71 3.71
C HIS A 162 14.05 1.48 4.78
N ILE A 163 12.89 2.03 4.43
CA ILE A 163 12.00 2.72 5.37
C ILE A 163 10.62 2.08 5.25
N TRP A 164 10.05 1.62 6.36
CA TRP A 164 8.64 1.25 6.40
C TRP A 164 7.79 2.48 6.68
N TRP A 165 6.92 2.82 5.74
CA TRP A 165 5.95 3.91 5.89
C TRP A 165 4.63 3.36 6.43
N ILE A 166 4.18 3.91 7.56
CA ILE A 166 2.86 3.63 8.14
C ILE A 166 2.06 4.95 8.14
N PRO A 167 1.49 5.34 6.98
CA PRO A 167 0.58 6.48 6.92
C PRO A 167 -0.72 6.18 7.67
N THR A 168 -1.38 7.22 8.18
CA THR A 168 -2.69 7.10 8.85
C THR A 168 -3.73 8.00 8.18
N GLY A 169 -5.01 7.61 8.30
CA GLY A 169 -6.13 8.36 7.74
C GLY A 169 -6.03 8.54 6.23
N SER A 170 -6.33 9.75 5.73
CA SER A 170 -6.34 10.05 4.30
C SER A 170 -4.98 9.92 3.62
N LEU A 171 -3.86 9.93 4.37
CA LEU A 171 -2.52 9.74 3.79
C LEU A 171 -2.27 8.32 3.28
N ILE A 172 -3.07 7.32 3.67
CA ILE A 172 -2.90 5.94 3.21
C ILE A 172 -3.01 5.83 1.68
N GLY A 173 -3.79 6.71 1.05
CA GLY A 173 -3.94 6.75 -0.41
C GLY A 173 -2.83 7.49 -1.16
N PHE A 174 -1.81 8.02 -0.46
CA PHE A 174 -0.75 8.84 -1.08
C PHE A 174 0.52 8.02 -1.36
N PRO A 175 1.15 8.22 -2.53
CA PRO A 175 2.31 7.44 -2.96
C PRO A 175 3.62 7.98 -2.35
N LEU A 176 3.81 7.83 -1.04
CA LEU A 176 5.03 8.30 -0.34
C LEU A 176 6.33 7.75 -0.97
N HIS A 177 6.29 6.51 -1.45
CA HIS A 177 7.41 5.84 -2.13
C HIS A 177 7.80 6.51 -3.47
N ALA A 178 6.89 7.25 -4.10
CA ALA A 178 7.07 7.92 -5.38
C ALA A 178 7.34 9.43 -5.23
N ALA A 179 7.33 9.95 -4.00
CA ALA A 179 7.60 11.36 -3.74
C ALA A 179 8.96 11.76 -4.33
N ALA A 180 8.97 12.80 -5.15
CA ALA A 180 10.17 13.28 -5.81
C ALA A 180 9.99 14.72 -6.31
N ILE A 181 11.10 15.45 -6.39
CA ILE A 181 11.16 16.69 -7.17
C ILE A 181 11.39 16.28 -8.63
N ILE A 182 10.37 16.44 -9.45
CA ILE A 182 10.44 16.24 -10.90
C ILE A 182 10.62 17.62 -11.54
N SER A 183 11.83 18.17 -11.46
CA SER A 183 12.18 19.43 -12.15
C SER A 183 12.83 19.13 -13.50
N ALA A 184 12.43 19.88 -14.54
CA ALA A 184 12.91 19.85 -15.92
C ALA A 184 14.31 19.19 -16.09
N GLY A 185 14.28 17.88 -16.37
CA GLY A 185 15.41 17.11 -16.89
C GLY A 185 16.41 16.50 -15.91
N ILE A 186 16.20 16.59 -14.60
CA ILE A 186 17.00 15.81 -13.63
C ILE A 186 16.09 15.32 -12.50
N PRO A 187 15.65 14.06 -12.51
CA PRO A 187 15.05 13.46 -11.32
C PRO A 187 16.11 13.41 -10.21
N ARG A 188 15.89 14.14 -9.11
CA ARG A 188 16.72 14.00 -7.90
C ARG A 188 16.26 12.80 -7.09
N GLN A 189 16.56 11.62 -7.61
CA GLN A 189 16.50 10.33 -6.90
C GLN A 189 17.77 9.56 -7.33
N PRO A 190 18.45 8.85 -6.42
CA PRO A 190 19.71 8.19 -6.76
C PRO A 190 19.49 7.14 -7.85
N LEU A 191 20.10 7.38 -9.01
CA LEU A 191 20.01 6.56 -10.20
C LEU A 191 20.66 5.18 -9.97
N THR A 192 19.88 4.16 -10.33
CA THR A 192 20.23 2.85 -10.87
C THR A 192 21.34 2.03 -10.20
N TRP A 193 20.91 0.99 -9.46
CA TRP A 193 21.73 -0.16 -9.12
C TRP A 193 21.45 -1.32 -10.08
N LEU A 194 22.50 -1.94 -10.61
CA LEU A 194 22.44 -3.22 -11.31
C LEU A 194 22.20 -4.33 -10.28
N CYS A 195 21.13 -5.12 -10.46
CA CYS A 195 20.88 -6.30 -9.63
C CYS A 195 21.97 -7.36 -9.88
N PRO A 196 22.66 -7.87 -8.83
CA PRO A 196 23.63 -8.94 -9.00
C PRO A 196 22.93 -10.26 -9.36
N PRO A 197 23.49 -11.08 -10.25
CA PRO A 197 22.90 -12.36 -10.64
C PRO A 197 23.03 -13.41 -9.53
N GLY A 198 21.91 -14.06 -9.25
CA GLY A 198 21.71 -15.21 -8.38
C GLY A 198 21.13 -16.37 -9.19
N THR A 199 21.08 -17.55 -8.56
CA THR A 199 20.61 -18.78 -9.21
C THR A 199 19.19 -19.10 -8.76
N LEU A 200 18.30 -19.32 -9.73
CA LEU A 200 16.92 -19.71 -9.46
C LEU A 200 16.83 -21.10 -8.79
N ARG A 201 15.95 -21.20 -7.79
CA ARG A 201 15.22 -22.43 -7.50
C ARG A 201 13.86 -22.36 -8.18
N SER A 202 13.43 -23.47 -8.80
CA SER A 202 12.06 -23.60 -9.32
C SER A 202 11.05 -23.40 -8.19
N GLN A 203 10.36 -22.26 -8.19
CA GLN A 203 9.28 -21.94 -7.26
C GLN A 203 7.93 -22.18 -7.95
N LYS A 204 6.94 -22.64 -7.19
CA LYS A 204 5.59 -22.86 -7.71
C LYS A 204 4.84 -21.54 -7.80
N ALA A 205 4.82 -20.94 -8.98
CA ALA A 205 3.99 -19.79 -9.30
C ALA A 205 2.57 -20.21 -9.71
N LEU A 206 1.55 -19.60 -9.10
CA LEU A 206 0.15 -19.69 -9.46
C LEU A 206 -0.23 -18.40 -10.20
N ILE A 207 -0.44 -18.51 -11.51
CA ILE A 207 -0.85 -17.37 -12.35
C ILE A 207 -2.36 -17.46 -12.57
N VAL A 208 -3.12 -16.50 -12.05
CA VAL A 208 -4.56 -16.40 -12.23
C VAL A 208 -4.83 -15.21 -13.14
N SER A 209 -5.37 -15.45 -14.33
CA SER A 209 -5.68 -14.41 -15.32
C SER A 209 -7.18 -14.36 -15.60
N ALA A 210 -7.76 -13.17 -15.49
CA ALA A 210 -9.17 -12.86 -15.75
C ALA A 210 -9.29 -11.76 -16.83
N PRO A 211 -8.95 -12.07 -18.10
CA PRO A 211 -8.89 -11.07 -19.16
C PRO A 211 -10.27 -10.54 -19.60
N ARG A 212 -11.34 -11.32 -19.43
CA ARG A 212 -12.70 -10.97 -19.88
C ARG A 212 -13.76 -11.35 -18.86
N PRO A 213 -13.72 -10.79 -17.63
CA PRO A 213 -14.76 -11.06 -16.65
C PRO A 213 -16.10 -10.43 -17.09
N PRO A 214 -17.25 -11.09 -16.86
CA PRO A 214 -18.56 -10.54 -17.15
C PRO A 214 -18.79 -9.17 -16.50
N GLY A 215 -19.26 -8.20 -17.27
CA GLY A 215 -19.59 -6.85 -16.76
C GLY A 215 -18.38 -5.93 -16.52
N GLN A 216 -17.17 -6.37 -16.84
CA GLN A 216 -15.94 -5.57 -16.73
C GLN A 216 -15.34 -5.26 -18.10
N GLN A 217 -14.45 -4.26 -18.15
CA GLN A 217 -13.67 -3.97 -19.34
C GLN A 217 -12.68 -5.12 -19.63
N ALA A 218 -12.55 -5.49 -20.90
CA ALA A 218 -11.58 -6.49 -21.31
C ALA A 218 -10.14 -5.97 -21.13
N LEU A 219 -9.28 -6.81 -20.56
CA LEU A 219 -7.84 -6.60 -20.48
C LEU A 219 -7.20 -7.25 -21.71
N HIS A 220 -6.75 -6.42 -22.65
CA HIS A 220 -6.20 -6.87 -23.93
C HIS A 220 -4.79 -7.45 -23.80
N HIS A 221 -4.05 -7.05 -22.77
CA HIS A 221 -2.65 -7.41 -22.53
C HIS A 221 -2.45 -8.38 -21.36
N ALA A 222 -3.53 -8.79 -20.69
CA ALA A 222 -3.48 -9.76 -19.59
C ALA A 222 -2.81 -11.10 -19.96
N GLU A 223 -2.96 -11.57 -21.21
CA GLU A 223 -2.26 -12.78 -21.68
C GLU A 223 -0.75 -12.54 -21.86
N ASP A 224 -0.35 -11.34 -22.24
CA ASP A 224 1.06 -10.99 -22.42
C ASP A 224 1.76 -10.80 -21.06
N GLU A 225 1.03 -10.28 -20.07
CA GLU A 225 1.48 -10.25 -18.67
C GLU A 225 1.68 -11.67 -18.12
N ALA A 226 0.70 -12.56 -18.30
CA ALA A 226 0.80 -13.96 -17.86
C ALA A 226 2.01 -14.68 -18.51
N LYS A 227 2.25 -14.45 -19.80
CA LYS A 227 3.42 -14.99 -20.52
C LYS A 227 4.73 -14.48 -19.95
N ALA A 228 4.82 -13.21 -19.58
CA ALA A 228 6.03 -12.64 -18.98
C ALA A 228 6.42 -13.36 -17.68
N VAL A 229 5.45 -13.68 -16.83
CA VAL A 229 5.69 -14.45 -15.60
C VAL A 229 6.08 -15.90 -15.91
N CYS A 230 5.42 -16.54 -16.89
CA CYS A 230 5.77 -17.92 -17.25
C CYS A 230 7.15 -18.08 -17.89
N GLN A 231 7.65 -17.06 -18.58
CA GLN A 231 9.01 -17.07 -19.11
C GLN A 231 10.05 -17.19 -17.98
N VAL A 232 9.87 -16.46 -16.87
CA VAL A 232 10.81 -16.48 -15.74
C VAL A 232 10.73 -17.78 -14.93
N TYR A 233 9.53 -18.25 -14.60
CA TYR A 233 9.36 -19.47 -13.79
C TYR A 233 9.27 -20.76 -14.60
N HIS A 234 9.49 -20.69 -15.91
CA HIS A 234 9.47 -21.84 -16.81
C HIS A 234 8.16 -22.66 -16.69
N CYS A 235 7.01 -21.99 -16.49
CA CYS A 235 5.72 -22.69 -16.53
C CYS A 235 5.31 -22.96 -17.99
N HIS A 236 4.96 -24.22 -18.26
CA HIS A 236 4.53 -24.66 -19.58
C HIS A 236 3.07 -24.32 -19.90
N ASP A 237 2.23 -24.14 -18.88
CA ASP A 237 0.82 -23.77 -19.00
C ASP A 237 0.36 -22.87 -17.85
N PHE A 238 -0.44 -21.84 -18.15
CA PHE A 238 -1.25 -21.10 -17.18
C PHE A 238 -2.73 -21.46 -17.39
N PRO A 239 -3.26 -22.49 -16.70
CA PRO A 239 -4.62 -22.94 -16.93
C PRO A 239 -5.63 -21.87 -16.50
N ARG A 240 -6.74 -21.77 -17.23
CA ARG A 240 -7.88 -20.97 -16.76
C ARG A 240 -8.50 -21.65 -15.55
N TYR A 241 -8.69 -20.89 -14.49
CA TYR A 241 -9.39 -21.35 -13.29
C TYR A 241 -10.86 -20.99 -13.41
N HIS A 242 -11.74 -21.96 -13.15
CA HIS A 242 -13.18 -21.81 -13.38
C HIS A 242 -13.98 -21.48 -12.10
N GLY A 243 -13.31 -21.27 -10.97
CA GLY A 243 -13.98 -20.85 -9.73
C GLY A 243 -13.02 -20.64 -8.56
N VAL A 244 -13.54 -20.01 -7.51
CA VAL A 244 -12.78 -19.62 -6.32
C VAL A 244 -12.18 -20.83 -5.59
N HIS A 245 -12.94 -21.92 -5.49
CA HIS A 245 -12.51 -23.15 -4.81
C HIS A 245 -11.19 -23.72 -5.37
N ASP A 246 -11.03 -23.72 -6.69
CA ASP A 246 -9.83 -24.24 -7.35
C ASP A 246 -8.60 -23.37 -7.06
N ILE A 247 -8.78 -22.06 -7.00
CA ILE A 247 -7.73 -21.10 -6.65
C ILE A 247 -7.34 -21.29 -5.19
N VAL A 248 -8.30 -21.25 -4.26
CA VAL A 248 -8.08 -21.44 -2.82
C VAL A 248 -7.33 -22.73 -2.51
N LYS A 249 -7.68 -23.82 -3.20
CA LYS A 249 -6.96 -25.10 -3.06
C LYS A 249 -5.49 -25.00 -3.48
N ARG A 250 -5.18 -24.24 -4.52
CA ARG A 250 -3.82 -24.06 -5.06
C ARG A 250 -3.00 -23.06 -4.24
N LEU A 251 -3.64 -22.04 -3.67
CA LEU A 251 -3.01 -21.07 -2.77
C LEU A 251 -2.25 -21.76 -1.63
N LYS A 252 -2.79 -22.88 -1.12
CA LYS A 252 -2.15 -23.69 -0.06
C LYS A 252 -0.81 -24.31 -0.44
N SER A 253 -0.46 -24.34 -1.72
CA SER A 253 0.74 -25.02 -2.25
C SER A 253 1.62 -24.16 -3.14
N CYS A 254 1.20 -22.91 -3.44
CA CYS A 254 1.99 -21.98 -4.23
C CYS A 254 2.98 -21.23 -3.34
N CYS A 255 4.11 -20.83 -3.93
CA CYS A 255 5.04 -19.87 -3.33
C CYS A 255 4.69 -18.45 -3.77
N ILE A 256 4.25 -18.31 -5.02
CA ILE A 256 3.91 -17.02 -5.63
C ILE A 256 2.49 -17.11 -6.18
N LEU A 257 1.66 -16.13 -5.87
CA LEU A 257 0.44 -15.83 -6.60
C LEU A 257 0.70 -14.62 -7.49
N HIS A 258 0.37 -14.73 -8.77
CA HIS A 258 0.32 -13.60 -9.68
C HIS A 258 -1.10 -13.50 -10.23
N PHE A 259 -1.84 -12.49 -9.80
CA PHE A 259 -3.22 -12.24 -10.22
C PHE A 259 -3.26 -11.12 -11.25
N ILE A 260 -3.95 -11.34 -12.36
CA ILE A 260 -4.16 -10.39 -13.46
C ILE A 260 -5.65 -10.26 -13.67
N GLY A 261 -6.22 -9.09 -13.40
CA GLY A 261 -7.66 -8.93 -13.48
C GLY A 261 -8.16 -7.66 -12.81
N HIS A 262 -9.41 -7.72 -12.35
CA HIS A 262 -10.07 -6.59 -11.72
C HIS A 262 -10.24 -6.80 -10.22
N GLY A 263 -10.05 -5.72 -9.45
CA GLY A 263 -10.38 -5.66 -8.04
C GLY A 263 -11.72 -4.97 -7.84
N LYS A 264 -12.50 -5.46 -6.89
CA LYS A 264 -13.72 -4.82 -6.40
C LYS A 264 -13.46 -4.33 -4.98
N ALA A 265 -13.53 -3.03 -4.77
CA ALA A 265 -13.52 -2.43 -3.44
C ALA A 265 -14.97 -2.15 -3.02
N ASP A 266 -15.46 -2.89 -2.03
CA ASP A 266 -16.76 -2.62 -1.43
C ASP A 266 -16.61 -1.54 -0.35
N LYS A 267 -17.24 -0.39 -0.59
CA LYS A 267 -17.15 0.78 0.28
C LYS A 267 -18.03 0.71 1.52
N GLN A 268 -19.00 -0.20 1.54
CA GLN A 268 -19.95 -0.37 2.65
C GLN A 268 -19.51 -1.50 3.57
N ASP A 269 -18.98 -2.58 2.99
CA ASP A 269 -18.43 -3.72 3.70
C ASP A 269 -17.06 -4.10 3.15
N PRO A 270 -15.94 -3.67 3.78
CA PRO A 270 -14.60 -3.99 3.33
C PRO A 270 -14.36 -5.49 3.12
N PHE A 271 -14.99 -6.37 3.91
CA PHE A 271 -14.85 -7.84 3.77
C PHE A 271 -15.51 -8.39 2.49
N GLY A 272 -16.43 -7.63 1.89
CA GLY A 272 -17.02 -7.91 0.58
C GLY A 272 -16.15 -7.47 -0.60
N SER A 273 -15.00 -6.82 -0.35
CA SER A 273 -14.03 -6.54 -1.41
C SER A 273 -13.45 -7.85 -1.96
N ALA A 274 -13.17 -7.90 -3.26
CA ALA A 274 -12.85 -9.16 -3.93
C ALA A 274 -11.95 -8.99 -5.16
N LEU A 275 -11.32 -10.09 -5.58
CA LEU A 275 -10.74 -10.25 -6.91
C LEU A 275 -11.77 -10.91 -7.83
N ILE A 276 -12.01 -10.33 -9.01
CA ILE A 276 -13.01 -10.82 -9.97
C ILE A 276 -12.35 -11.81 -10.93
N LEU A 277 -12.88 -13.03 -11.00
CA LEU A 277 -12.37 -14.10 -11.87
C LEU A 277 -12.99 -14.03 -13.28
N ASP A 278 -12.36 -14.70 -14.26
CA ASP A 278 -12.85 -14.75 -15.66
C ASP A 278 -14.27 -15.35 -15.75
N SER A 279 -14.66 -16.20 -14.80
CA SER A 279 -16.01 -16.76 -14.68
C SER A 279 -17.07 -15.74 -14.23
N GLY A 280 -16.63 -14.63 -13.62
CA GLY A 280 -17.48 -13.68 -12.90
C GLY A 280 -17.60 -13.96 -11.40
N ASP A 281 -17.04 -15.07 -10.90
CA ASP A 281 -16.98 -15.33 -9.47
C ASP A 281 -16.04 -14.34 -8.76
N GLU A 282 -16.31 -14.07 -7.48
CA GLU A 282 -15.56 -13.12 -6.67
C GLU A 282 -14.78 -13.86 -5.57
N LEU A 283 -13.45 -13.82 -5.60
CA LEU A 283 -12.61 -14.24 -4.46
C LEU A 283 -12.60 -13.10 -3.45
N ALA A 284 -13.53 -13.14 -2.50
CA ALA A 284 -13.72 -12.12 -1.49
C ALA A 284 -12.73 -12.23 -0.32
N ILE A 285 -12.51 -11.11 0.39
CA ILE A 285 -11.60 -11.02 1.53
C ILE A 285 -11.97 -12.02 2.63
N ASN A 286 -13.26 -12.20 2.92
CA ASN A 286 -13.72 -13.16 3.92
C ASN A 286 -13.26 -14.60 3.60
N GLU A 287 -13.43 -15.06 2.36
CA GLU A 287 -13.02 -16.40 1.92
C GLU A 287 -11.50 -16.55 1.92
N LEU A 288 -10.78 -15.50 1.53
CA LEU A 288 -9.31 -15.48 1.56
C LEU A 288 -8.77 -15.59 3.00
N VAL A 289 -9.31 -14.83 3.95
CA VAL A 289 -8.88 -14.84 5.35
C VAL A 289 -9.23 -16.18 6.03
N GLU A 290 -10.40 -16.74 5.72
CA GLU A 290 -10.82 -18.07 6.21
C GLU A 290 -9.96 -19.21 5.67
N THR A 291 -9.30 -19.01 4.53
CA THR A 291 -8.41 -20.02 3.93
C THR A 291 -7.22 -20.37 4.83
N ALA A 292 -6.77 -19.42 5.66
CA ALA A 292 -5.70 -19.55 6.65
C ALA A 292 -4.44 -20.26 6.12
N LEU A 293 -3.62 -19.55 5.34
CA LEU A 293 -2.43 -20.12 4.67
C LEU A 293 -1.23 -20.29 5.60
N ASN A 294 -1.36 -20.00 6.90
CA ASN A 294 -0.26 -19.94 7.88
C ASN A 294 0.52 -21.26 8.05
N SER A 295 -0.08 -22.41 7.68
CA SER A 295 0.63 -23.70 7.72
C SER A 295 1.67 -23.85 6.60
N ASN A 296 1.50 -23.12 5.50
CA ASN A 296 2.42 -23.06 4.36
C ASN A 296 2.32 -21.66 3.75
N SER A 297 2.83 -20.66 4.48
CA SER A 297 2.72 -19.25 4.11
C SER A 297 3.34 -19.00 2.73
N PRO A 298 2.55 -18.59 1.73
CA PRO A 298 3.09 -18.21 0.44
C PRO A 298 3.94 -16.94 0.58
N PHE A 299 4.91 -16.82 -0.31
CA PHE A 299 5.93 -15.78 -0.22
C PHE A 299 5.46 -14.45 -0.82
N LEU A 300 4.93 -14.47 -2.05
CA LEU A 300 4.57 -13.25 -2.78
C LEU A 300 3.17 -13.34 -3.38
N ALA A 301 2.33 -12.33 -3.16
CA ALA A 301 1.15 -12.05 -3.97
C ALA A 301 1.42 -10.80 -4.83
N TYR A 302 1.50 -10.97 -6.14
CA TYR A 302 1.51 -9.87 -7.09
C TYR A 302 0.07 -9.66 -7.58
N LEU A 303 -0.54 -8.54 -7.20
CA LEU A 303 -1.92 -8.20 -7.50
C LEU A 303 -1.95 -7.14 -8.61
N SER A 304 -1.90 -7.61 -9.87
CA SER A 304 -2.11 -6.79 -11.06
C SER A 304 -3.62 -6.54 -11.24
N ALA A 305 -4.18 -5.78 -10.30
CA ALA A 305 -5.58 -5.43 -10.28
C ALA A 305 -5.77 -4.06 -9.63
N CYS A 306 -6.58 -3.23 -10.29
CA CYS A 306 -6.81 -1.85 -9.96
C CYS A 306 -7.32 -1.65 -8.52
N GLY A 307 -6.73 -0.68 -7.80
CA GLY A 307 -7.23 -0.24 -6.49
C GLY A 307 -7.15 -1.29 -5.38
N THR A 308 -6.31 -2.32 -5.54
CA THR A 308 -6.09 -3.38 -4.54
C THR A 308 -5.42 -2.89 -3.25
N GLY A 309 -4.78 -1.72 -3.30
CA GLY A 309 -4.25 -0.98 -2.14
C GLY A 309 -5.13 0.18 -1.66
N ARG A 310 -6.33 0.38 -2.22
CA ARG A 310 -7.18 1.54 -1.91
C ARG A 310 -8.01 1.32 -0.65
N VAL A 311 -8.04 2.32 0.23
CA VAL A 311 -8.98 2.38 1.38
C VAL A 311 -10.30 3.01 0.95
N GLY A 312 -11.42 2.39 1.31
CA GLY A 312 -12.77 2.89 1.02
C GLY A 312 -13.22 3.96 2.02
N ASN A 313 -13.50 5.18 1.52
CA ASN A 313 -14.10 6.33 2.21
C ASN A 313 -13.25 7.08 3.25
N GLU A 314 -13.44 8.41 3.29
CA GLU A 314 -12.79 9.37 4.21
C GLU A 314 -13.19 9.21 5.68
N THR A 315 -14.21 8.39 5.98
CA THR A 315 -14.78 8.19 7.32
C THR A 315 -14.60 6.78 7.87
N ALA A 316 -14.08 5.85 7.07
CA ALA A 316 -13.81 4.50 7.54
C ALA A 316 -12.45 4.49 8.25
N THR A 317 -12.47 4.15 9.53
CA THR A 317 -11.28 3.79 10.31
C THR A 317 -10.70 2.44 9.90
N ASP A 318 -11.26 1.79 8.88
CA ASP A 318 -10.95 0.41 8.52
C ASP A 318 -9.86 0.39 7.45
N GLU A 319 -8.64 0.12 7.90
CA GLU A 319 -7.41 -0.06 7.13
C GLU A 319 -7.43 -1.34 6.25
N LEU A 320 -8.60 -1.99 6.09
CA LEU A 320 -8.71 -3.27 5.39
C LEU A 320 -8.88 -3.05 3.88
N HIS A 321 -7.77 -3.07 3.16
CA HIS A 321 -7.71 -3.18 1.69
C HIS A 321 -7.31 -4.61 1.27
N LEU A 322 -7.48 -4.96 0.00
CA LEU A 322 -7.17 -6.31 -0.51
C LEU A 322 -5.74 -6.73 -0.17
N ALA A 323 -4.74 -5.87 -0.34
CA ALA A 323 -3.37 -6.21 0.03
C ALA A 323 -3.20 -6.59 1.53
N ALA A 324 -3.89 -5.92 2.46
CA ALA A 324 -3.86 -6.25 3.88
C ALA A 324 -4.58 -7.58 4.16
N ALA A 325 -5.65 -7.91 3.42
CA ALA A 325 -6.28 -9.22 3.52
C ALA A 325 -5.36 -10.36 3.07
N PHE A 326 -4.58 -10.16 2.01
CA PHE A 326 -3.55 -11.13 1.58
C PHE A 326 -2.46 -11.32 2.65
N GLN A 327 -2.04 -10.25 3.34
CA GLN A 327 -1.13 -10.36 4.50
C GLN A 327 -1.74 -11.18 5.63
N VAL A 328 -2.98 -10.86 6.03
CA VAL A 328 -3.70 -11.58 7.10
C VAL A 328 -3.92 -13.05 6.74
N ALA A 329 -4.17 -13.35 5.47
CA ALA A 329 -4.33 -14.71 4.97
C ALA A 329 -3.02 -15.51 4.99
N GLY A 330 -1.86 -14.85 5.06
CA GLY A 330 -0.56 -15.47 5.30
C GLY A 330 0.51 -15.20 4.24
N PHE A 331 0.28 -14.30 3.26
CA PHE A 331 1.32 -13.88 2.32
C PHE A 331 2.36 -12.98 2.99
N ARG A 332 3.65 -13.26 2.76
CA ARG A 332 4.74 -12.46 3.35
C ARG A 332 4.93 -11.11 2.67
N HIS A 333 4.86 -11.09 1.34
CA HIS A 333 4.99 -9.88 0.52
C HIS A 333 3.83 -9.75 -0.45
N ILE A 334 3.38 -8.52 -0.65
CA ILE A 334 2.31 -8.18 -1.57
C ILE A 334 2.80 -7.00 -2.42
N ILE A 335 2.68 -7.11 -3.73
CA ILE A 335 2.78 -5.97 -4.65
C ILE A 335 1.35 -5.69 -5.12
N ALA A 336 0.87 -4.46 -4.92
CA ALA A 336 -0.49 -4.06 -5.26
C ALA A 336 -0.51 -2.63 -5.82
N THR A 337 -1.66 -2.19 -6.35
CA THR A 337 -1.80 -0.84 -6.93
C THR A 337 -2.74 0.03 -6.11
N LEU A 338 -2.37 1.30 -5.90
CA LEU A 338 -3.18 2.29 -5.16
C LEU A 338 -4.44 2.73 -5.95
N TRP A 339 -4.39 2.71 -7.28
CA TRP A 339 -5.50 3.07 -8.17
C TRP A 339 -5.39 2.32 -9.51
N ASP A 340 -6.28 2.67 -10.44
CA ASP A 340 -6.38 2.03 -11.74
C ASP A 340 -5.13 2.25 -12.58
N VAL A 341 -4.60 1.16 -13.14
CA VAL A 341 -3.39 1.13 -13.96
C VAL A 341 -3.74 0.78 -15.40
N ASP A 342 -2.97 1.33 -16.34
CA ASP A 342 -3.06 0.95 -17.73
C ASP A 342 -2.55 -0.49 -17.95
N ASP A 343 -3.31 -1.28 -18.71
CA ASP A 343 -3.05 -2.70 -18.95
C ASP A 343 -1.72 -2.95 -19.67
N GLN A 344 -1.32 -2.07 -20.59
CA GLN A 344 -0.03 -2.18 -21.28
C GLN A 344 1.15 -1.91 -20.32
N LEU A 345 1.01 -0.93 -19.42
CA LEU A 345 2.02 -0.66 -18.41
C LEU A 345 2.14 -1.80 -17.38
N CYS A 346 1.05 -2.53 -17.09
CA CYS A 346 1.10 -3.71 -16.22
C CYS A 346 2.07 -4.76 -16.77
N VAL A 347 2.06 -4.99 -18.09
CA VAL A 347 3.02 -5.89 -18.75
C VAL A 347 4.46 -5.44 -18.53
N ASP A 348 4.74 -4.15 -18.68
CA ASP A 348 6.10 -3.62 -18.57
C ASP A 348 6.61 -3.63 -17.13
N MET A 349 5.76 -3.28 -16.16
CA MET A 349 6.06 -3.43 -14.73
C MET A 349 6.34 -4.89 -14.38
N THR A 350 5.45 -5.80 -14.77
CA THR A 350 5.59 -7.25 -14.50
C THR A 350 6.88 -7.80 -15.10
N LYS A 351 7.22 -7.47 -16.35
CA LYS A 351 8.49 -7.88 -16.97
C LYS A 351 9.69 -7.40 -16.15
N LYS A 352 9.73 -6.11 -15.77
CA LYS A 352 10.87 -5.54 -15.03
C LYS A 352 11.00 -6.16 -13.64
N VAL A 353 9.89 -6.33 -12.90
CA VAL A 353 9.90 -6.96 -11.57
C VAL A 353 10.38 -8.41 -11.66
N TYR A 354 9.77 -9.23 -12.52
CA TYR A 354 10.13 -10.65 -12.58
C TYR A 354 11.50 -10.91 -13.20
N THR A 355 11.98 -10.07 -14.13
CA THR A 355 13.38 -10.14 -14.61
C THR A 355 14.36 -9.85 -13.46
N SER A 356 14.04 -8.87 -12.61
CA SER A 356 14.85 -8.60 -11.42
C SER A 356 14.80 -9.74 -10.40
N LEU A 357 13.65 -10.41 -10.24
CA LEU A 357 13.51 -11.59 -9.37
C LEU A 357 14.17 -12.85 -9.96
N GLU A 358 14.21 -13.00 -11.28
CA GLU A 358 14.89 -14.11 -11.96
C GLU A 358 16.37 -14.16 -11.57
N THR A 359 16.95 -12.98 -11.42
CA THR A 359 18.37 -12.80 -11.12
C THR A 359 18.68 -12.81 -9.64
N THR A 360 17.77 -13.17 -8.73
CA THR A 360 18.05 -13.13 -7.29
C THR A 360 17.44 -14.34 -6.57
N GLU A 361 17.98 -14.69 -5.39
CA GLU A 361 17.23 -15.59 -4.51
C GLU A 361 15.98 -14.87 -4.00
N LEU A 362 14.88 -15.61 -3.89
CA LEU A 362 13.63 -15.04 -3.42
C LEU A 362 13.69 -14.89 -1.89
N ASP A 363 13.93 -13.66 -1.45
CA ASP A 363 14.05 -13.24 -0.05
C ASP A 363 13.40 -11.87 0.15
N ASP A 364 13.32 -11.42 1.40
CA ASP A 364 12.60 -10.19 1.75
C ASP A 364 13.17 -8.95 1.05
N VAL A 365 14.47 -8.98 0.76
CA VAL A 365 15.19 -7.87 0.14
C VAL A 365 14.97 -7.86 -1.37
N SER A 366 14.89 -9.02 -2.02
CA SER A 366 14.77 -9.08 -3.48
C SER A 366 13.43 -8.58 -4.00
N VAL A 367 12.31 -8.80 -3.29
CA VAL A 367 11.00 -8.27 -3.72
C VAL A 367 10.97 -6.74 -3.73
N ARG A 368 11.44 -6.11 -2.65
CA ARG A 368 11.45 -4.65 -2.54
C ARG A 368 12.44 -4.01 -3.53
N ILE A 369 13.60 -4.63 -3.74
CA ILE A 369 14.57 -4.17 -4.75
C ILE A 369 13.99 -4.32 -6.15
N ALA A 370 13.37 -5.46 -6.47
CA ALA A 370 12.78 -5.70 -7.79
C ALA A 370 11.70 -4.67 -8.13
N LEU A 371 10.80 -4.37 -7.19
CA LEU A 371 9.79 -3.33 -7.38
C LEU A 371 10.43 -1.94 -7.49
N HIS A 372 11.38 -1.60 -6.62
CA HIS A 372 12.07 -0.31 -6.66
C HIS A 372 12.77 -0.07 -8.01
N CYS A 373 13.52 -1.07 -8.49
CA CYS A 373 14.19 -1.01 -9.79
C CYS A 373 13.21 -0.85 -10.95
N ALA A 374 12.08 -1.58 -10.92
CA ALA A 374 11.05 -1.49 -11.95
C ALA A 374 10.37 -0.11 -11.98
N VAL A 375 10.02 0.42 -10.80
CA VAL A 375 9.44 1.76 -10.61
C VAL A 375 10.39 2.85 -11.10
N VAL A 376 11.68 2.79 -10.72
CA VAL A 376 12.70 3.75 -11.16
C VAL A 376 12.88 3.70 -12.68
N ALA A 377 12.95 2.51 -13.27
CA ALA A 377 13.11 2.36 -14.71
C ALA A 377 11.91 2.94 -15.50
N LEU A 378 10.68 2.64 -15.08
CA LEU A 378 9.48 3.18 -15.73
C LEU A 378 9.34 4.69 -15.55
N ARG A 379 9.75 5.22 -14.39
CA ARG A 379 9.84 6.66 -14.18
C ARG A 379 10.81 7.31 -15.15
N ASP A 380 12.01 6.76 -15.27
CA ASP A 380 13.05 7.35 -16.11
C ASP A 380 12.66 7.30 -17.59
N GLU A 381 11.98 6.24 -18.03
CA GLU A 381 11.35 6.13 -19.37
C GLU A 381 10.27 7.21 -19.57
N TRP A 382 9.38 7.39 -18.60
CA TRP A 382 8.34 8.43 -18.65
C TRP A 382 8.92 9.85 -18.71
N VAL A 383 9.96 10.15 -17.92
CA VAL A 383 10.65 11.46 -17.95
C VAL A 383 11.27 11.71 -19.32
N GLN A 384 11.88 10.71 -19.94
CA GLN A 384 12.46 10.83 -21.28
C GLN A 384 11.40 11.14 -22.34
N GLN A 385 10.25 10.48 -22.28
CA GLN A 385 9.13 10.72 -23.20
C GLN A 385 8.59 12.15 -23.08
N GLU A 386 8.41 12.65 -21.85
CA GLU A 386 7.96 14.02 -21.60
C GLU A 386 8.97 15.08 -22.10
N GLU A 387 10.28 14.80 -21.98
CA GLU A 387 11.32 15.68 -22.53
C GLU A 387 11.31 15.73 -24.05
N GLU A 388 11.16 14.59 -24.71
CA GLU A 388 11.09 14.49 -26.16
C GLU A 388 9.85 15.21 -26.71
N ALA A 389 8.70 15.02 -26.06
CA ALA A 389 7.46 15.72 -26.38
C ALA A 389 7.61 17.25 -26.23
N GLY A 390 8.26 17.71 -25.15
CA GLY A 390 8.51 19.14 -24.91
C GLY A 390 9.47 19.78 -25.92
N ARG A 391 10.45 19.03 -26.46
CA ARG A 391 11.40 19.52 -27.48
C ARG A 391 10.80 19.60 -28.89
N GLY A 392 9.66 18.95 -29.14
CA GLY A 392 8.89 19.04 -30.38
C GLY A 392 8.07 20.32 -30.53
N GLY A 393 7.89 21.10 -29.46
CA GLY A 393 7.26 22.42 -29.48
C GLY A 393 8.16 23.48 -30.14
N THR A 394 7.59 24.24 -31.07
CA THR A 394 8.29 25.25 -31.89
C THR A 394 9.31 26.11 -31.12
N ARG A 395 10.55 26.14 -31.65
CA ARG A 395 11.63 27.08 -31.29
C ARG A 395 11.11 28.53 -31.27
N GLY A 396 10.76 29.01 -30.09
CA GLY A 396 10.38 30.40 -29.85
C GLY A 396 10.45 30.72 -28.36
N ASP A 397 11.42 31.56 -28.01
CA ASP A 397 11.66 32.20 -26.72
C ASP A 397 12.33 31.39 -25.59
N ARG A 398 13.58 31.80 -25.29
CA ARG A 398 14.38 31.30 -24.16
C ARG A 398 14.02 32.09 -22.92
N ASN A 399 12.82 31.83 -22.42
CA ASN A 399 12.37 32.05 -21.04
C ASN A 399 10.96 31.44 -20.97
N LEU A 400 10.88 30.11 -20.89
CA LEU A 400 9.63 29.46 -20.54
C LEU A 400 9.37 29.69 -19.05
N GLU A 401 8.67 30.77 -18.73
CA GLU A 401 7.69 30.69 -17.65
C GLU A 401 6.75 29.54 -18.03
N LEU A 402 6.84 28.47 -17.24
CA LEU A 402 6.10 27.23 -17.46
C LEU A 402 4.60 27.53 -17.35
N CYS A 403 3.95 27.68 -18.50
CA CYS A 403 2.51 27.86 -18.60
C CYS A 403 1.80 26.68 -17.91
N GLN A 404 1.13 26.98 -16.80
CA GLN A 404 0.12 26.14 -16.17
C GLN A 404 -0.96 25.83 -17.23
N GLY A 405 -1.00 24.62 -17.80
CA GLY A 405 -2.12 24.28 -18.69
C GLY A 405 -1.97 23.16 -19.71
N SER A 406 -0.78 22.58 -19.98
CA SER A 406 -0.73 21.35 -20.79
C SER A 406 -0.98 20.15 -19.89
N SER A 407 -2.00 19.34 -20.20
CA SER A 407 -2.28 18.07 -19.52
C SER A 407 -1.04 17.17 -19.59
N ARG A 408 -0.20 17.19 -18.56
CA ARG A 408 0.88 16.22 -18.40
C ARG A 408 0.27 14.82 -18.43
N GLU A 409 0.93 13.88 -19.09
CA GLU A 409 0.54 12.49 -18.97
C GLU A 409 0.59 12.07 -17.50
N LYS A 410 -0.40 11.30 -17.06
CA LYS A 410 -0.44 10.77 -15.69
C LYS A 410 0.84 9.96 -15.46
N ALA A 411 1.48 10.11 -14.31
CA ALA A 411 2.67 9.34 -13.96
C ALA A 411 2.30 7.87 -13.69
N LEU A 412 2.20 7.06 -14.75
CA LEU A 412 1.61 5.72 -14.71
C LEU A 412 2.39 4.71 -13.83
N TRP A 413 3.66 5.00 -13.53
CA TRP A 413 4.55 4.15 -12.71
C TRP A 413 4.32 4.27 -11.19
N VAL A 414 3.64 5.32 -10.74
CA VAL A 414 3.43 5.69 -9.32
C VAL A 414 2.54 4.73 -8.49
N PRO A 415 1.52 4.03 -9.00
CA PRO A 415 0.56 3.35 -8.14
C PRO A 415 1.09 2.09 -7.46
N TYR A 416 2.24 1.54 -7.85
CA TYR A 416 2.70 0.23 -7.39
C TYR A 416 3.36 0.32 -6.01
N VAL A 417 2.78 -0.37 -5.04
CA VAL A 417 3.23 -0.37 -3.64
C VAL A 417 3.53 -1.78 -3.19
N HIS A 418 4.60 -1.90 -2.41
CA HIS A 418 4.95 -3.13 -1.69
C HIS A 418 4.38 -3.07 -0.26
N PHE A 419 3.77 -4.15 0.17
CA PHE A 419 3.31 -4.39 1.54
C PHE A 419 3.93 -5.69 2.05
N GLY A 420 4.32 -5.74 3.31
CA GLY A 420 4.84 -6.96 3.93
C GLY A 420 6.24 -6.79 4.46
N ALA A 421 6.87 -7.92 4.79
CA ALA A 421 8.00 -8.01 5.71
C ALA A 421 9.04 -6.89 5.54
#